data_AF-A0A940BHJ9-F1
#
_entry.id   AF-A0A940BHJ9-F1
#
_cell.length_a   1.000
_cell.length_b   1.000
_cell.length_c   1.000
_cell.angle_alpha   90.00
_cell.angle_beta   90.00
_cell.angle_gamma   90.00
#
_symmetry.space_group_name_H-M   'P 1'
#
loop_
_entity.id
_entity.type
_entity.pdbx_description
1 polymer ?
#
loop_
_entity_poly.entity_id
_entity_poly.type
_entity_poly.pdbx_seq_one_letter_code
_entity_poly.pdbx_strand_id
1 'polypeptide(L)'
;MKKRRNRSPGKMVLVVVLCTAAAAVLLHVWMITRPVTVDRGASALYSDEEIDRAVEVVKARFAEMKGCRLISLSYAGDEKSREELDYYNRALKTGGPYTDCIVLNSKFRSPIFGGGAWDANSLYHWGWILVRTGDGPWTVLTSGYG
;
A
#
# COMPACT_ATOMS: atom_id res chain seq x y z
N MET A 1 40.05 11.75 43.56
CA MET A 1 40.07 10.30 43.24
C MET A 1 39.06 9.96 42.15
N LYS A 2 39.50 9.53 40.96
CA LYS A 2 38.62 9.17 39.83
C LYS A 2 38.27 7.67 39.94
N LYS A 3 37.02 7.34 40.30
CA LYS A 3 36.54 5.96 40.46
C LYS A 3 36.62 5.24 39.11
N ARG A 4 37.63 4.38 38.91
CA ARG A 4 37.75 3.55 37.69
C ARG A 4 36.55 2.61 37.64
N ARG A 5 35.65 2.87 36.70
CA ARG A 5 34.45 2.06 36.46
C ARG A 5 34.90 0.73 35.85
N ASN A 6 34.98 -0.31 36.67
CA ASN A 6 35.38 -1.64 36.25
C ASN A 6 34.26 -2.23 35.36
N ARG A 7 34.43 -2.18 34.03
CA ARG A 7 33.48 -2.77 33.07
C ARG A 7 33.89 -4.22 32.84
N SER A 8 33.08 -5.16 33.34
CA SER A 8 33.23 -6.58 33.04
C SER A 8 33.08 -6.81 31.52
N PRO A 9 33.98 -7.59 30.88
CA PRO A 9 33.90 -7.91 29.45
C PRO A 9 32.54 -8.48 29.05
N GLY A 10 31.92 -9.33 29.88
CA GLY A 10 30.60 -9.92 29.62
C GLY A 10 29.47 -8.88 29.59
N LYS A 11 29.54 -7.84 30.43
CA LYS A 11 28.56 -6.73 30.41
C LYS A 11 28.69 -5.89 29.14
N MET A 12 29.90 -5.74 28.62
CA MET A 12 30.17 -4.99 27.40
C MET A 12 29.70 -5.76 26.16
N VAL A 13 29.96 -7.07 26.10
CA VAL A 13 29.45 -7.95 25.02
C VAL A 13 27.92 -7.96 24.99
N LEU A 14 27.27 -8.12 26.15
CA LEU A 14 25.81 -8.09 26.24
C LEU A 14 25.21 -6.77 25.75
N VAL A 15 25.80 -5.63 26.16
CA VAL A 15 25.36 -4.31 25.70
C VAL A 15 25.50 -4.18 24.17
N VAL A 16 26.61 -4.65 23.60
CA VAL A 16 26.81 -4.63 22.14
C VAL A 16 25.75 -5.46 21.42
N VAL A 17 25.46 -6.68 21.89
CA VAL A 17 24.42 -7.56 21.29
C VAL A 17 23.03 -6.94 21.39
N LEU A 18 22.67 -6.33 22.53
CA LEU A 18 21.39 -5.64 22.68
C LEU A 18 21.30 -4.42 21.75
N CYS A 19 22.39 -3.66 21.60
CA CYS A 19 22.44 -2.52 20.68
C CYS A 19 22.30 -2.93 19.22
N THR A 20 22.94 -4.02 18.78
CA THR A 20 22.80 -4.50 17.40
C THR A 20 21.41 -5.04 17.10
N ALA A 21 20.81 -5.80 18.03
CA ALA A 21 19.43 -6.26 17.91
C ALA A 21 18.45 -5.08 17.83
N ALA A 22 18.59 -4.08 18.71
CA ALA A 22 17.76 -2.87 18.67
C ALA A 22 17.93 -2.10 17.36
N ALA A 23 19.16 -1.93 16.87
CA ALA A 23 19.42 -1.27 15.58
C ALA A 23 18.80 -2.03 14.40
N ALA A 24 18.85 -3.36 14.39
CA ALA A 24 18.21 -4.18 13.37
C ALA A 24 16.68 -4.04 13.39
N VAL A 25 16.07 -4.00 14.57
CA VAL A 25 14.62 -3.74 14.72
C VAL A 25 14.26 -2.34 14.21
N LEU A 26 15.04 -1.31 14.57
CA LEU A 26 14.81 0.06 14.09
C LEU A 26 14.95 0.18 12.56
N LEU A 27 15.94 -0.49 11.97
CA LEU A 27 16.11 -0.54 10.51
C LEU A 27 14.96 -1.28 9.83
N HIS A 28 14.47 -2.36 10.43
CA HIS A 28 13.34 -3.13 9.92
C HIS A 28 12.04 -2.31 9.98
N VAL A 29 11.76 -1.66 11.12
CA VAL A 29 10.64 -0.73 11.27
C VAL A 29 10.75 0.40 10.25
N TRP A 30 11.91 1.05 10.14
CA TRP A 30 12.14 2.13 9.18
C TRP A 30 11.95 1.70 7.71
N MET A 31 12.35 0.49 7.35
CA MET A 31 12.10 -0.05 6.00
C MET A 31 10.62 -0.31 5.72
N ILE A 32 9.86 -0.77 6.72
CA ILE A 32 8.44 -1.09 6.57
C ILE A 32 7.57 0.17 6.64
N THR A 33 7.94 1.16 7.45
CA THR A 33 7.19 2.42 7.62
C THR A 33 7.55 3.49 6.60
N ARG A 34 8.20 3.14 5.48
CA ARG A 34 8.42 4.11 4.41
C ARG A 34 7.07 4.64 3.92
N PRO A 35 6.90 5.96 3.79
CA PRO A 35 5.64 6.52 3.32
C PRO A 35 5.35 6.03 1.90
N VAL A 36 4.10 5.65 1.67
CA VAL A 36 3.60 5.31 0.34
C VAL A 36 3.54 6.59 -0.49
N THR A 37 4.11 6.57 -1.70
CA THR A 37 3.98 7.72 -2.61
C THR A 37 2.62 7.65 -3.31
N VAL A 38 1.96 8.80 -3.42
CA VAL A 38 0.64 8.91 -4.07
C VAL A 38 0.74 9.95 -5.17
N ASP A 39 0.55 9.52 -6.41
CA ASP A 39 0.42 10.39 -7.57
C ASP A 39 -1.05 10.52 -7.93
N ARG A 40 -1.60 11.72 -7.81
CA ARG A 40 -3.01 11.99 -8.12
C ARG A 40 -3.23 12.26 -9.61
N GLY A 41 -2.16 12.52 -10.36
CA GLY A 41 -2.25 12.95 -11.75
C GLY A 41 -3.07 14.24 -11.90
N ALA A 42 -3.46 14.52 -13.14
CA ALA A 42 -4.47 15.53 -13.43
C ALA A 42 -5.82 14.84 -13.65
N SER A 43 -6.89 15.45 -13.15
CA SER A 43 -8.25 14.97 -13.33
C SER A 43 -9.21 16.15 -13.53
N ALA A 44 -10.11 16.01 -14.50
CA ALA A 44 -11.26 16.89 -14.68
C ALA A 44 -12.52 16.34 -13.99
N LEU A 45 -12.51 15.07 -13.57
CA LEU A 45 -13.64 14.40 -12.92
C LEU A 45 -13.57 14.42 -11.40
N TYR A 46 -12.37 14.30 -10.83
CA TYR A 46 -12.16 14.10 -9.40
C TYR A 46 -11.18 15.12 -8.85
N SER A 47 -11.48 15.66 -7.67
CA SER A 47 -10.52 16.47 -6.93
C SER A 47 -9.46 15.59 -6.28
N ASP A 48 -8.35 16.20 -5.89
CA ASP A 48 -7.29 15.53 -5.14
C ASP A 48 -7.81 14.88 -3.85
N GLU A 49 -8.76 15.54 -3.17
CA GLU A 49 -9.38 15.00 -1.95
C GLU A 49 -10.25 13.77 -2.24
N GLU A 50 -10.90 13.70 -3.41
CA GLU A 50 -11.68 12.53 -3.81
C GLU A 50 -10.77 11.35 -4.14
N ILE A 51 -9.67 11.60 -4.86
CA ILE A 51 -8.64 10.59 -5.13
C ILE A 51 -8.02 10.12 -3.81
N ASP A 52 -7.76 11.01 -2.86
CA ASP A 52 -7.23 10.64 -1.55
C ASP A 52 -8.19 9.76 -0.74
N ARG A 53 -9.50 10.01 -0.80
CA ARG A 53 -10.50 9.11 -0.20
C ARG A 53 -10.43 7.70 -0.79
N ALA A 54 -10.30 7.59 -2.12
CA ALA A 54 -10.13 6.29 -2.79
C ALA A 54 -8.80 5.62 -2.41
N VAL A 55 -7.72 6.39 -2.28
CA VAL A 55 -6.40 5.91 -1.84
C VAL A 55 -6.47 5.31 -0.44
N GLU A 56 -7.17 5.93 0.50
CA GLU A 56 -7.31 5.38 1.85
C GLU A 56 -8.07 4.06 1.88
N VAL A 57 -9.08 3.89 1.01
CA VAL A 57 -9.77 2.60 0.83
C VAL A 57 -8.83 1.53 0.30
N VAL A 58 -7.98 1.86 -0.69
CA VAL A 58 -6.95 0.92 -1.17
C VAL A 58 -5.92 0.59 -0.10
N LYS A 59 -5.44 1.58 0.67
CA LYS A 59 -4.48 1.31 1.76
C LYS A 59 -5.07 0.38 2.82
N ALA A 60 -6.33 0.59 3.21
CA ALA A 60 -7.03 -0.26 4.15
C ALA A 60 -7.15 -1.70 3.61
N ARG A 61 -7.60 -1.85 2.36
CA ARG A 61 -7.71 -3.17 1.72
C ARG A 61 -6.35 -3.85 1.54
N PHE A 62 -5.33 -3.09 1.18
CA PHE A 62 -3.96 -3.57 0.98
C PHE A 62 -3.33 -4.07 2.28
N ALA A 63 -3.68 -3.47 3.43
CA ALA A 63 -3.15 -3.89 4.74
C ALA A 63 -3.46 -5.36 5.07
N GLU A 64 -4.48 -5.96 4.44
CA GLU A 64 -4.80 -7.39 4.56
C GLU A 64 -3.80 -8.30 3.83
N MET A 65 -3.01 -7.77 2.88
CA MET A 65 -1.98 -8.47 2.12
C MET A 65 -0.71 -8.64 2.98
N LYS A 66 -0.77 -9.56 3.94
CA LYS A 66 0.29 -9.77 4.95
C LYS A 66 1.67 -9.98 4.34
N GLY A 67 2.64 -9.22 4.83
CA GLY A 67 4.03 -9.29 4.41
C GLY A 67 4.32 -8.54 3.09
N CYS A 68 3.30 -8.07 2.38
CA CYS A 68 3.49 -7.15 1.27
C CYS A 68 3.75 -5.72 1.77
N ARG A 69 4.54 -4.96 1.02
CA ARG A 69 4.83 -3.55 1.28
C ARG A 69 4.42 -2.71 0.10
N LEU A 70 3.40 -1.88 0.29
CA LEU A 70 2.97 -0.90 -0.70
C LEU A 70 4.08 0.14 -0.89
N ILE A 71 4.43 0.42 -2.15
CA ILE A 71 5.48 1.39 -2.51
C ILE A 71 4.83 2.66 -3.03
N SER A 72 3.90 2.53 -3.97
CA SER A 72 3.24 3.67 -4.60
C SER A 72 1.82 3.34 -5.02
N LEU A 73 0.99 4.39 -5.06
CA LEU A 73 -0.28 4.44 -5.76
C LEU A 73 -0.26 5.59 -6.76
N SER A 74 -0.89 5.40 -7.91
CA SER A 74 -1.04 6.43 -8.93
C SER A 74 -2.42 6.37 -9.55
N TYR A 75 -3.11 7.50 -9.67
CA TYR A 75 -4.35 7.59 -10.41
C TYR A 75 -4.13 7.25 -11.89
N ALA A 76 -4.96 6.37 -12.44
CA ALA A 76 -4.83 5.90 -13.81
C ALA A 76 -5.44 6.87 -14.85
N GLY A 77 -6.09 7.94 -14.39
CA GLY A 77 -6.68 8.98 -15.24
C GLY A 77 -8.18 8.79 -15.49
N ASP A 78 -8.78 9.89 -15.96
CA ASP A 78 -10.23 10.01 -16.18
C ASP A 78 -10.74 9.06 -17.26
N GLU A 79 -9.97 8.89 -18.34
CA GLU A 79 -10.34 8.04 -19.46
C GLU A 79 -10.48 6.59 -18.99
N LYS A 80 -9.44 6.05 -18.35
CA LYS A 80 -9.48 4.70 -17.82
C LYS A 80 -10.59 4.49 -16.79
N SER A 81 -10.82 5.50 -15.95
CA SER A 81 -11.89 5.49 -14.95
C SER A 81 -13.29 5.41 -15.59
N ARG A 82 -13.54 6.18 -16.66
CA ARG A 82 -14.80 6.10 -17.41
C ARG A 82 -14.97 4.76 -18.14
N GLU A 83 -13.90 4.24 -18.76
CA GLU A 83 -13.93 2.95 -19.44
C GLU A 83 -14.34 1.82 -18.49
N GLU A 84 -13.73 1.74 -17.30
CA GLU A 84 -14.07 0.72 -16.31
C GLU A 84 -15.48 0.92 -15.75
N LEU A 85 -15.88 2.15 -15.44
CA LEU A 85 -17.26 2.45 -15.02
C LEU A 85 -18.27 1.90 -16.02
N ASP A 86 -18.01 2.16 -17.29
CA ASP A 86 -18.87 1.75 -18.37
C ASP A 86 -18.93 0.23 -18.56
N TYR A 87 -17.76 -0.41 -18.56
CA TYR A 87 -17.63 -1.86 -18.67
C TYR A 87 -18.39 -2.58 -17.55
N TYR A 88 -18.22 -2.17 -16.29
CA TYR A 88 -18.88 -2.81 -15.16
C TYR A 88 -20.39 -2.55 -15.12
N ASN A 89 -20.84 -1.37 -15.51
CA ASN A 89 -22.27 -1.05 -15.56
C ASN A 89 -22.99 -1.73 -16.74
N ARG A 90 -22.37 -1.75 -17.92
CA ARG A 90 -23.04 -2.22 -19.16
C ARG A 90 -22.78 -3.68 -19.45
N ALA A 91 -21.51 -4.10 -19.46
CA ALA A 91 -21.13 -5.43 -19.92
C ALA A 91 -21.31 -6.48 -18.82
N LEU A 92 -20.77 -6.22 -17.62
CA LEU A 92 -20.80 -7.19 -16.52
C LEU A 92 -22.06 -7.08 -15.64
N LYS A 93 -22.69 -5.91 -15.54
CA LYS A 93 -23.88 -5.65 -14.70
C LYS A 93 -23.72 -6.16 -13.26
N THR A 94 -22.54 -6.01 -12.68
CA THR A 94 -22.23 -6.51 -11.34
C THR A 94 -22.51 -5.45 -10.29
N GLY A 95 -23.26 -5.79 -9.24
CA GLY A 95 -23.64 -4.88 -8.15
C GLY A 95 -24.88 -4.04 -8.48
N GLY A 96 -24.69 -2.83 -9.00
CA GLY A 96 -25.76 -1.89 -9.36
C GLY A 96 -25.15 -0.74 -10.16
N PRO A 97 -25.94 0.16 -10.77
CA PRO A 97 -25.33 1.23 -11.55
C PRO A 97 -24.47 2.09 -10.64
N TYR A 98 -23.15 1.97 -10.81
CA TYR A 98 -22.18 2.84 -10.18
C TYR A 98 -22.29 4.20 -10.87
N THR A 99 -22.19 5.27 -10.09
CA THR A 99 -22.17 6.64 -10.65
C THR A 99 -20.75 7.08 -10.96
N ASP A 100 -19.77 6.57 -10.20
CA ASP A 100 -18.38 6.97 -10.32
C ASP A 100 -17.46 5.76 -10.19
N CYS A 101 -16.30 5.88 -10.81
CA CYS A 101 -15.21 4.92 -10.75
C CYS A 101 -13.87 5.65 -10.66
N ILE A 102 -13.00 5.22 -9.75
CA ILE A 102 -11.60 5.65 -9.71
C ILE A 102 -10.73 4.40 -9.90
N VAL A 103 -9.81 4.47 -10.86
CA VAL A 103 -8.82 3.42 -11.07
C VAL A 103 -7.46 3.87 -10.52
N LEU A 104 -6.91 3.09 -9.60
CA LEU A 104 -5.57 3.32 -9.04
C LEU A 104 -4.63 2.19 -9.46
N ASN A 105 -3.43 2.54 -9.91
CA ASN A 105 -2.35 1.59 -10.11
C ASN A 105 -1.44 1.57 -8.89
N SER A 106 -1.01 0.38 -8.50
CA SER A 106 -0.13 0.17 -7.36
C SER A 106 1.18 -0.46 -7.78
N LYS A 107 2.26 -0.11 -7.07
CA LYS A 107 3.50 -0.88 -7.04
C LYS A 107 3.71 -1.35 -5.63
N PHE A 108 3.98 -2.63 -5.46
CA PHE A 108 4.26 -3.18 -4.15
C PHE A 108 5.27 -4.32 -4.23
N ARG A 109 5.90 -4.60 -3.10
CA ARG A 109 6.84 -5.71 -2.95
C ARG A 109 6.19 -6.80 -2.13
N SER A 110 6.31 -8.06 -2.56
CA SER A 110 5.81 -9.22 -1.84
C SER A 110 6.67 -9.56 -0.60
N PRO A 111 6.26 -10.53 0.24
CA PRO A 111 7.04 -10.94 1.41
C PRO A 111 8.46 -11.37 1.04
N ILE A 112 9.43 -11.03 1.90
CA ILE A 112 10.86 -11.30 1.66
C ILE A 112 11.14 -12.79 1.37
N PHE A 113 10.44 -13.68 2.08
CA PHE A 113 10.59 -15.13 1.94
C PHE A 113 9.50 -15.77 1.07
N GLY A 114 8.63 -14.96 0.47
CA GLY A 114 7.47 -15.43 -0.30
C GLY A 114 6.44 -16.12 0.58
N GLY A 115 5.69 -17.04 -0.02
CA GLY A 115 4.72 -17.91 0.66
C GLY A 115 3.27 -17.58 0.32
N GLY A 116 2.39 -18.57 0.47
CA GLY A 116 1.01 -18.48 0.03
C GLY A 116 0.94 -18.27 -1.49
N ALA A 117 0.39 -17.13 -1.91
CA ALA A 117 0.26 -16.74 -3.32
C ALA A 117 1.45 -15.92 -3.87
N TRP A 118 2.53 -15.74 -3.09
CA TRP A 118 3.59 -14.79 -3.42
C TRP A 118 4.94 -15.44 -3.69
N ASP A 119 5.59 -15.01 -4.79
CA ASP A 119 7.02 -15.22 -4.99
C ASP A 119 7.80 -14.37 -3.99
N ALA A 120 8.97 -14.85 -3.61
CA ALA A 120 9.81 -14.20 -2.61
C ALA A 120 10.40 -12.88 -3.12
N ASN A 121 10.14 -11.79 -2.38
CA ASN A 121 10.75 -10.48 -2.57
C ASN A 121 10.59 -9.89 -3.99
N SER A 122 9.50 -10.21 -4.67
CA SER A 122 9.21 -9.79 -6.03
C SER A 122 8.46 -8.46 -6.06
N LEU A 123 8.62 -7.72 -7.18
CA LEU A 123 7.90 -6.48 -7.43
C LEU A 123 6.64 -6.78 -8.24
N TYR A 124 5.50 -6.27 -7.78
CA TYR A 124 4.20 -6.47 -8.41
C TYR A 124 3.57 -5.13 -8.77
N HIS A 125 2.77 -5.18 -9.83
CA HIS A 125 2.00 -4.05 -10.36
C HIS A 125 0.53 -4.47 -10.45
N TRP A 126 -0.32 -3.87 -9.62
CA TRP A 126 -1.76 -4.19 -9.62
C TRP A 126 -2.61 -2.96 -9.85
N GLY A 127 -3.69 -3.13 -10.60
CA GLY A 127 -4.78 -2.17 -10.72
C GLY A 127 -5.83 -2.39 -9.63
N TRP A 128 -6.45 -1.31 -9.19
CA TRP A 128 -7.55 -1.26 -8.22
C TRP A 128 -8.69 -0.48 -8.85
N ILE A 129 -9.86 -1.10 -8.92
CA ILE A 129 -11.07 -0.47 -9.43
C ILE A 129 -11.96 -0.16 -8.24
N LEU A 130 -12.12 1.13 -7.95
CA LEU A 130 -12.99 1.61 -6.90
C LEU A 130 -14.25 2.20 -7.50
N VAL A 131 -15.40 1.89 -6.91
CA VAL A 131 -16.70 2.35 -7.37
C VAL A 131 -17.53 2.90 -6.22
N ARG A 132 -18.46 3.79 -6.54
CA ARG A 132 -19.53 4.25 -5.64
C ARG A 132 -20.81 4.51 -6.42
N THR A 133 -21.90 4.69 -5.68
CA THR A 133 -23.20 5.11 -6.23
C THR A 133 -23.66 6.37 -5.48
N GLY A 134 -23.92 7.44 -6.23
CA GLY A 134 -24.17 8.78 -5.70
C GLY A 134 -23.01 9.25 -4.83
N ASP A 135 -23.33 9.93 -3.73
CA ASP A 135 -22.35 10.40 -2.74
C ASP A 135 -21.98 9.33 -1.70
N GLY A 136 -22.21 8.05 -2.02
CA GLY A 136 -21.85 6.92 -1.16
C GLY A 136 -20.33 6.73 -0.99
N PRO A 137 -19.90 5.86 -0.05
CA PRO A 137 -18.49 5.58 0.17
C PRO A 137 -17.87 4.84 -1.02
N TRP A 138 -16.57 5.06 -1.26
CA TRP A 138 -15.78 4.25 -2.18
C TRP A 138 -15.64 2.82 -1.69
N THR A 139 -15.81 1.87 -2.60
CA THR A 139 -15.58 0.44 -2.34
C THR A 139 -14.68 -0.15 -3.41
N VAL A 140 -13.79 -1.08 -3.04
CA VAL A 140 -13.00 -1.84 -4.01
C VAL A 140 -13.91 -2.86 -4.69
N LEU A 141 -14.16 -2.67 -5.99
CA LEU A 141 -14.92 -3.63 -6.80
C LEU A 141 -14.05 -4.83 -7.16
N THR A 142 -12.84 -4.56 -7.63
CA THR A 142 -11.85 -5.59 -7.95
C THR A 142 -10.44 -5.04 -7.86
N SER A 143 -9.49 -5.95 -7.73
CA SER A 143 -8.06 -5.64 -7.72
C SER A 143 -7.27 -6.82 -8.26
N GLY A 144 -6.20 -6.56 -8.98
CA GLY A 144 -5.33 -7.61 -9.46
C GLY A 144 -4.40 -7.17 -10.57
N TYR A 145 -3.87 -8.15 -11.29
CA TYR A 145 -3.14 -7.89 -12.52
C TYR A 145 -4.07 -7.29 -13.57
N GLY A 146 -3.65 -6.16 -14.12
CA GLY A 146 -4.20 -5.58 -15.34
C GLY A 146 -3.39 -6.02 -16.54
#